data_AF-Q0AWJ3-F1
#
_entry.id   AF-Q0AWJ3-F1
#
_cell.length_a   1.000
_cell.length_b   1.000
_cell.length_c   1.000
_cell.angle_alpha   90.00
_cell.angle_beta   90.00
_cell.angle_gamma   90.00
#
_symmetry.space_group_name_H-M   'P 1'
#
loop_
_entity.id
_entity.type
_entity.pdbx_description
1 polymer ?
#
loop_
_entity_poly.entity_id
_entity_poly.type
_entity_poly.pdbx_seq_one_letter_code
_entity_poly.pdbx_strand_id
1 'polypeptide(L)'
;MEAKHSMEILRRVRHDFANHLQVVSGYLELGRCQQVKEYIAEIVMDMAEEKKIFEAGLSAKEALYFFEKTLTARELGIILRYEDLEVNSLDLSRLNHELDEALHELSSQLKGREEEPVVYLSVYNSEEEITMLFSCTMLAQSPVKISIKE
;
A
#
# COMPACT_ATOMS: atom_id res chain seq x y z
N MET A 1 -17.47 -1.15 -12.11
CA MET A 1 -16.99 -0.60 -10.83
C MET A 1 -17.89 0.59 -10.50
N GLU A 2 -18.55 0.59 -9.36
CA GLU A 2 -19.60 1.57 -9.07
C GLU A 2 -19.00 2.88 -8.59
N ALA A 3 -19.53 4.02 -9.06
CA ALA A 3 -19.04 5.36 -8.69
C ALA A 3 -18.98 5.58 -7.17
N LYS A 4 -19.83 4.89 -6.40
CA LYS A 4 -19.85 4.90 -4.94
C LYS A 4 -18.52 4.40 -4.33
N HIS A 5 -17.94 3.33 -4.88
CA HIS A 5 -16.67 2.76 -4.40
C HIS A 5 -15.52 3.76 -4.58
N SER A 6 -15.42 4.37 -5.77
CA SER A 6 -14.44 5.41 -6.03
C SER A 6 -14.60 6.62 -5.11
N MET A 7 -15.84 6.99 -4.76
CA MET A 7 -16.10 8.06 -3.79
C MET A 7 -15.61 7.71 -2.38
N GLU A 8 -15.70 6.45 -1.96
CA GLU A 8 -15.22 5.99 -0.65
C GLU A 8 -13.69 6.08 -0.58
N ILE A 9 -12.99 5.64 -1.64
CA ILE A 9 -11.54 5.80 -1.76
C ILE A 9 -11.14 7.29 -1.73
N LEU A 10 -11.83 8.15 -2.50
CA LEU A 10 -11.55 9.59 -2.50
C LEU A 10 -11.77 10.24 -1.14
N ARG A 11 -12.75 9.77 -0.35
CA ARG A 11 -12.95 10.26 1.03
C ARG A 11 -11.77 9.90 1.92
N ARG A 12 -11.26 8.68 1.84
CA ARG A 12 -10.07 8.23 2.59
C ARG A 12 -8.85 9.08 2.25
N VAL A 13 -8.54 9.25 0.97
CA VAL A 13 -7.43 10.11 0.50
C VAL A 13 -7.56 11.54 1.01
N ARG A 14 -8.77 12.12 0.95
CA ARG A 14 -9.01 13.48 1.45
C ARG A 14 -8.84 13.59 2.96
N HIS A 15 -9.26 12.58 3.71
CA HIS A 15 -9.08 12.52 5.15
C HIS A 15 -7.60 12.48 5.51
N ASP A 16 -6.83 11.60 4.87
CA ASP A 16 -5.40 11.45 5.12
C ASP A 16 -4.62 12.73 4.75
N PHE A 17 -4.98 13.36 3.63
CA PHE A 17 -4.41 14.65 3.25
C PHE A 17 -4.70 15.74 4.30
N ALA A 18 -5.92 15.79 4.86
CA ALA A 18 -6.24 16.73 5.92
C ALA A 18 -5.41 16.44 7.19
N ASN A 19 -5.17 15.17 7.52
CA ASN A 19 -4.31 14.78 8.65
C ASN A 19 -2.86 15.21 8.43
N HIS A 20 -2.30 15.04 7.23
CA HIS A 20 -0.96 15.54 6.91
C HIS A 20 -0.84 17.06 7.13
N LEU A 21 -1.84 17.83 6.70
CA LEU A 21 -1.86 19.28 6.93
C LEU A 21 -1.96 19.64 8.41
N GLN A 22 -2.69 18.87 9.21
CA GLN A 22 -2.76 19.07 10.66
C GLN A 22 -1.41 18.82 11.34
N VAL A 23 -0.70 17.75 10.97
CA VAL A 23 0.64 17.45 11.51
C VAL A 23 1.63 18.56 11.14
N VAL A 24 1.64 19.01 9.89
CA VAL A 24 2.45 20.15 9.44
C VAL A 24 2.13 21.41 10.25
N SER A 25 0.84 21.74 10.42
CA SER A 25 0.41 22.90 11.23
C SER A 25 0.89 22.78 12.67
N GLY A 26 0.74 21.60 13.29
CA GLY A 26 1.18 21.36 14.66
C GLY A 26 2.69 21.54 14.84
N TYR A 27 3.52 21.07 13.90
CA TYR A 27 4.96 21.34 13.95
C TYR A 27 5.29 22.82 13.77
N LEU A 28 4.59 23.52 12.86
CA LEU A 28 4.78 24.96 12.67
C LEU A 28 4.44 25.77 13.92
N GLU A 29 3.32 25.46 14.59
CA GLU A 29 2.89 26.11 15.84
C GLU A 29 3.92 25.93 16.97
N LEU A 30 4.63 24.81 16.98
CA LEU A 30 5.71 24.51 17.94
C LEU A 30 7.08 25.06 17.51
N GLY A 31 7.19 25.76 16.38
CA GLY A 31 8.45 26.26 15.83
C GLY A 31 9.40 25.16 15.34
N ARG A 32 8.88 23.95 15.09
CA ARG A 32 9.64 22.74 14.71
C ARG A 32 9.87 22.65 13.20
N CYS A 33 10.52 23.66 12.63
CA CYS A 33 10.71 23.79 11.18
C CYS A 33 11.49 22.62 10.55
N GLN A 34 12.38 21.97 11.30
CA GLN A 34 13.14 20.82 10.79
C GLN A 34 12.22 19.61 10.59
N GLN A 35 11.38 19.30 11.59
CA GLN A 35 10.38 18.23 11.50
C GLN A 35 9.35 18.48 10.39
N VAL A 36 8.98 19.74 10.12
CA VAL A 36 8.13 20.07 8.97
C VAL A 36 8.78 19.64 7.66
N LYS A 37 10.08 19.91 7.48
CA LYS A 37 10.80 19.54 6.24
C LYS A 37 10.91 18.03 6.10
N GLU A 38 11.25 17.34 7.18
CA GLU A 38 11.34 15.87 7.21
C GLU A 38 10.00 15.24 6.87
N TYR A 39 8.92 15.68 7.52
CA TYR A 39 7.59 15.16 7.29
C TYR A 39 7.05 15.45 5.87
N ILE A 40 7.30 16.64 5.32
CA ILE A 40 6.95 16.93 3.92
C ILE A 40 7.74 16.04 2.96
N ALA A 41 9.02 15.77 3.24
CA ALA A 41 9.82 14.88 2.41
C ALA A 41 9.26 13.44 2.44
N GLU A 42 8.82 12.95 3.60
CA GLU A 42 8.15 11.66 3.74
C GLU A 42 6.87 11.59 2.90
N ILE A 43 6.00 12.61 2.98
CA ILE A 43 4.78 12.69 2.16
C ILE A 43 5.13 12.64 0.66
N VAL A 44 6.14 13.39 0.24
CA VAL A 44 6.57 13.43 -1.18
C VAL A 44 7.09 12.06 -1.63
N MET A 45 7.85 11.35 -0.78
CA MET A 45 8.33 10.01 -1.08
C MET A 45 7.16 9.02 -1.20
N ASP A 46 6.21 9.05 -0.27
CA ASP A 46 5.04 8.16 -0.31
C ASP A 46 4.17 8.42 -1.54
N MET A 47 3.94 9.69 -1.90
CA MET A 47 3.24 10.03 -3.15
C MET A 47 3.97 9.56 -4.40
N ALA A 48 5.31 9.56 -4.39
CA ALA A 48 6.11 9.06 -5.50
C ALA A 48 6.04 7.53 -5.62
N GLU A 49 5.97 6.81 -4.50
CA GLU A 49 5.73 5.36 -4.48
C GLU A 49 4.32 5.01 -4.95
N GLU A 50 3.30 5.73 -4.48
CA GLU A 50 1.90 5.55 -4.92
C GLU A 50 1.74 5.81 -6.42
N LYS A 51 2.49 6.78 -6.98
CA LYS A 51 2.50 7.09 -8.41
C LYS A 51 2.89 5.89 -9.28
N LYS A 52 3.79 5.00 -8.80
CA LYS A 52 4.23 3.81 -9.56
C LYS A 52 3.06 2.90 -9.93
N ILE A 53 2.06 2.77 -9.06
CA ILE A 53 0.85 1.97 -9.32
C ILE A 53 0.13 2.44 -10.58
N PHE A 54 0.03 3.76 -10.76
CA PHE A 54 -0.65 4.37 -11.90
C PHE A 54 0.19 4.38 -13.18
N GLU A 55 1.49 4.16 -13.08
CA GLU A 55 2.43 4.11 -14.21
C GLU A 55 2.80 2.68 -14.64
N ALA A 56 2.39 1.67 -13.87
CA ALA A 56 2.69 0.26 -14.12
C ALA A 56 1.95 -0.39 -15.31
N GLY A 57 1.31 0.40 -16.18
CA GLY A 57 0.61 -0.12 -17.36
C GLY A 57 -0.69 -0.87 -17.07
N LEU A 58 -1.21 -0.74 -15.85
CA LEU A 58 -2.43 -1.38 -15.36
C LEU A 58 -3.70 -0.78 -15.99
N SER A 59 -4.78 -1.56 -16.05
CA SER A 59 -6.10 -0.97 -16.29
C SER A 59 -6.51 -0.06 -15.12
N ALA A 60 -7.40 0.90 -15.37
CA ALA A 60 -7.89 1.80 -14.32
C ALA A 60 -8.52 1.06 -13.12
N LYS A 61 -9.10 -0.12 -13.36
CA LYS A 61 -9.69 -0.95 -12.31
C LYS A 61 -8.61 -1.59 -11.43
N GLU A 62 -7.55 -2.13 -12.04
CA GLU A 62 -6.42 -2.75 -11.33
C GLU A 62 -5.61 -1.71 -10.57
N ALA A 63 -5.29 -0.58 -11.19
CA ALA A 63 -4.57 0.51 -10.54
C ALA A 63 -5.32 1.01 -9.30
N LEU A 64 -6.63 1.22 -9.41
CA LEU A 64 -7.42 1.66 -8.26
C LEU A 64 -7.51 0.58 -7.17
N TYR A 65 -7.62 -0.69 -7.56
CA TYR A 65 -7.59 -1.80 -6.62
C TYR A 65 -6.29 -1.83 -5.79
N PHE A 66 -5.12 -1.77 -6.45
CA PHE A 66 -3.84 -1.77 -5.74
C PHE A 66 -3.64 -0.51 -4.89
N PHE A 67 -4.10 0.64 -5.37
CA PHE A 67 -4.09 1.86 -4.58
C PHE A 67 -4.97 1.75 -3.33
N GLU A 68 -6.17 1.17 -3.44
CA GLU A 68 -7.02 0.90 -2.28
C GLU A 68 -6.33 -0.04 -1.28
N LYS A 69 -5.61 -1.05 -1.75
CA LYS A 69 -4.83 -1.96 -0.90
C LYS A 69 -3.69 -1.26 -0.16
N THR A 70 -3.06 -0.25 -0.77
CA THR A 70 -2.11 0.62 -0.05
C THR A 70 -2.78 1.32 1.13
N LEU A 71 -3.96 1.90 0.92
CA LEU A 71 -4.70 2.58 2.00
C LEU A 71 -5.11 1.61 3.12
N THR A 72 -5.58 0.41 2.75
CA THR A 72 -5.99 -0.61 3.73
C THR A 72 -4.80 -1.16 4.51
N ALA A 73 -3.66 -1.40 3.86
CA ALA A 73 -2.43 -1.81 4.55
C ALA A 73 -1.98 -0.74 5.57
N ARG A 74 -2.10 0.55 5.22
CA ARG A 74 -1.79 1.66 6.13
C ARG A 74 -2.68 1.64 7.38
N GLU A 75 -3.97 1.34 7.24
CA GLU A 75 -4.89 1.15 8.38
C GLU A 75 -4.50 -0.04 9.28
N LEU A 76 -3.77 -1.02 8.73
CA LEU A 76 -3.19 -2.15 9.47
C LEU A 76 -1.79 -1.85 10.03
N GLY A 77 -1.30 -0.62 9.90
CA GLY A 77 0.03 -0.19 10.35
C GLY A 77 1.17 -0.70 9.47
N ILE A 78 0.92 -0.91 8.18
CA ILE A 78 1.91 -1.35 7.20
C ILE A 78 2.03 -0.32 6.07
N ILE A 79 3.26 0.06 5.73
CA ILE A 79 3.54 0.81 4.51
C ILE A 79 3.72 -0.18 3.36
N LEU A 80 2.67 -0.38 2.56
CA LEU A 80 2.70 -1.27 1.39
C LEU A 80 3.25 -0.53 0.16
N ARG A 81 4.27 -1.08 -0.46
CA ARG A 81 4.89 -0.58 -1.70
C ARG A 81 4.90 -1.67 -2.77
N TYR A 82 4.81 -1.28 -4.03
CA TYR A 82 4.84 -2.22 -5.14
C TYR A 82 6.16 -2.12 -5.91
N GLU A 83 6.81 -3.26 -6.14
CA GLU A 83 8.02 -3.35 -6.96
C GLU A 83 7.65 -3.73 -8.39
N ASP A 84 7.11 -4.94 -8.58
CA ASP A 84 6.71 -5.45 -9.90
C ASP A 84 5.21 -5.80 -9.91
N LEU A 85 4.47 -5.25 -10.87
CA LEU A 85 3.04 -5.54 -11.08
C LEU A 85 2.83 -6.08 -12.50
N GLU A 86 3.08 -7.38 -12.67
CA GLU A 86 2.86 -8.11 -13.93
C GLU A 86 1.51 -8.81 -13.91
N VAL A 87 0.43 -8.04 -14.08
CA VAL A 87 -0.95 -8.47 -13.81
C VAL A 87 -1.84 -8.46 -15.05
N ASN A 88 -1.32 -8.90 -16.19
CA ASN A 88 -2.13 -9.04 -17.39
C ASN A 88 -3.34 -9.96 -17.13
N SER A 89 -4.57 -9.45 -17.32
CA SER A 89 -5.83 -10.18 -17.13
C SER A 89 -6.02 -10.80 -15.75
N LEU A 90 -5.91 -10.02 -14.68
CA LEU A 90 -6.07 -10.53 -13.32
C LEU A 90 -7.54 -10.72 -12.89
N ASP A 91 -7.84 -11.88 -12.31
CA ASP A 91 -9.06 -12.04 -11.51
C ASP A 91 -8.87 -11.40 -10.13
N LEU A 92 -9.16 -10.09 -10.07
CA LEU A 92 -9.10 -9.30 -8.84
C LEU A 92 -9.95 -9.88 -7.70
N SER A 93 -11.01 -10.64 -7.99
CA SER A 93 -11.85 -11.20 -6.94
C SER A 93 -11.12 -12.26 -6.12
N ARG A 94 -10.30 -13.08 -6.78
CA ARG A 94 -9.46 -14.11 -6.16
C ARG A 94 -8.30 -13.49 -5.42
N LEU A 95 -7.63 -12.52 -6.06
CA LEU A 95 -6.53 -11.80 -5.42
C LEU A 95 -6.98 -11.08 -4.15
N ASN A 96 -8.21 -10.52 -4.14
CA ASN A 96 -8.70 -9.75 -3.01
C ASN A 96 -8.67 -10.51 -1.69
N HIS A 97 -9.20 -11.73 -1.66
CA HIS A 97 -9.27 -12.51 -0.43
C HIS A 97 -7.88 -12.84 0.10
N GLU A 98 -7.03 -13.39 -0.76
CA GLU A 98 -5.68 -13.85 -0.41
C GLU A 98 -4.76 -12.69 -0.01
N LEU A 99 -4.87 -11.55 -0.69
CA LEU A 99 -4.12 -10.35 -0.34
C LEU A 99 -4.58 -9.75 0.99
N ASP A 100 -5.89 -9.73 1.27
CA ASP A 100 -6.42 -9.27 2.56
C ASP A 100 -5.95 -10.16 3.72
N GLU A 101 -6.02 -11.49 3.55
CA GLU A 101 -5.52 -12.44 4.55
C GLU A 101 -4.02 -12.28 4.78
N ALA A 102 -3.23 -12.17 3.71
CA ALA A 102 -1.79 -11.95 3.81
C ALA A 102 -1.43 -10.66 4.55
N LEU A 103 -2.11 -9.55 4.25
CA LEU A 103 -1.87 -8.26 4.92
C LEU A 103 -2.23 -8.33 6.42
N HIS A 104 -3.32 -9.01 6.78
CA HIS A 104 -3.67 -9.23 8.18
C HIS A 104 -2.65 -10.10 8.91
N GLU A 105 -2.17 -11.17 8.29
CA GLU A 105 -1.14 -12.02 8.86
C GLU A 105 0.18 -11.25 9.07
N LEU A 106 0.62 -10.51 8.05
CA LEU A 106 1.81 -9.65 8.13
C LEU A 106 1.67 -8.59 9.23
N SER A 107 0.50 -7.96 9.36
CA SER A 107 0.24 -6.96 10.42
C SER A 107 0.38 -7.57 11.81
N SER A 108 -0.12 -8.80 11.99
CA SER A 108 0.03 -9.55 13.24
C SER A 108 1.51 -9.84 13.56
N GLN A 109 2.28 -10.29 12.56
CA GLN A 109 3.71 -10.61 12.72
C GLN A 109 4.58 -9.36 12.97
N LEU A 110 4.17 -8.21 12.44
CA LEU A 110 4.90 -6.95 12.50
C LEU A 110 4.37 -6.01 13.61
N LYS A 111 3.46 -6.49 14.45
CA LYS A 111 2.88 -5.68 15.52
C LYS A 111 3.92 -5.30 16.58
N GLY A 112 3.88 -4.04 17.01
CA GLY A 112 4.71 -3.54 18.12
C GLY A 112 6.16 -3.21 17.73
N ARG A 113 6.46 -3.06 16.44
CA ARG A 113 7.72 -2.49 15.97
C ARG A 113 7.76 -0.99 16.27
N GLU A 114 8.96 -0.47 16.55
CA GLU A 114 9.17 0.96 16.83
C GLU A 114 8.97 1.81 15.57
N GLU A 115 9.36 1.26 14.42
CA GLU A 115 9.17 1.87 13.10
C GLU A 115 8.02 1.18 12.37
N GLU A 116 7.28 1.94 11.57
CA GLU A 116 6.26 1.37 10.69
C GLU A 116 6.92 0.46 9.65
N PRO A 117 6.51 -0.81 9.56
CA PRO A 117 7.11 -1.76 8.63
C PRO A 117 6.78 -1.40 7.18
N VAL A 118 7.82 -1.33 6.35
CA VAL A 118 7.68 -1.23 4.90
C VAL A 118 7.65 -2.64 4.31
N VAL A 119 6.56 -2.98 3.65
CA VAL A 119 6.36 -4.25 2.96
C VAL A 119 6.32 -3.98 1.46
N TYR A 120 7.22 -4.63 0.73
CA TYR A 120 7.27 -4.60 -0.72
C TYR A 120 6.49 -5.81 -1.27
N LEU A 121 5.59 -5.57 -2.20
CA LEU A 121 4.78 -6.58 -2.86
C LEU A 121 5.09 -6.60 -4.36
N SER A 122 5.46 -7.78 -4.84
CA SER A 122 5.53 -8.10 -6.27
C SER A 122 4.44 -9.10 -6.63
N VAL A 123 3.70 -8.83 -7.70
CA VAL A 123 2.61 -9.68 -8.20
C VAL A 123 2.93 -10.10 -9.62
N TYR A 124 2.99 -11.41 -9.85
CA TYR A 124 3.23 -12.01 -11.15
C TYR A 124 2.03 -12.89 -11.53
N ASN A 125 1.53 -12.72 -12.75
CA ASN A 125 0.51 -13.57 -13.32
C ASN A 125 1.11 -14.51 -14.38
N SER A 126 0.87 -15.81 -14.23
CA SER A 126 1.16 -16.84 -15.23
C SER A 126 -0.13 -17.49 -15.71
N GLU A 127 -0.07 -18.30 -16.77
CA GLU A 127 -1.26 -19.00 -17.30
C GLU A 127 -1.91 -19.97 -16.31
N GLU A 128 -1.23 -20.38 -15.23
CA GLU A 128 -1.73 -21.39 -14.28
C GLU A 128 -1.78 -20.89 -12.84
N GLU A 129 -1.12 -19.78 -12.50
CA GLU A 129 -1.09 -19.26 -11.14
C GLU A 129 -0.78 -17.77 -11.06
N ILE A 130 -1.38 -17.11 -10.06
CA ILE A 130 -1.00 -15.79 -9.57
C ILE A 130 -0.04 -15.98 -8.40
N THR A 131 1.15 -15.39 -8.47
CA THR A 131 2.14 -15.41 -7.38
C THR A 131 2.32 -14.02 -6.78
N MET A 132 2.21 -13.93 -5.46
CA MET A 132 2.54 -12.75 -4.66
C MET A 132 3.82 -13.02 -3.86
N LEU A 133 4.76 -12.08 -3.92
CA LEU A 133 5.98 -12.09 -3.12
C LEU A 133 5.99 -10.88 -2.19
N PHE A 134 6.00 -11.12 -0.89
CA PHE A 134 6.07 -10.08 0.14
C PHE A 134 7.48 -10.02 0.74
N SER A 135 8.16 -8.90 0.57
CA SER A 135 9.51 -8.65 1.09
C SER A 135 9.47 -7.59 2.17
N CYS A 136 10.08 -7.87 3.33
CA CYS A 136 10.19 -6.91 4.42
C CYS A 136 11.38 -7.29 5.30
N THR A 137 12.25 -6.31 5.59
CA THR A 137 13.46 -6.52 6.41
C THR A 137 13.15 -6.87 7.87
N MET A 138 11.93 -6.60 8.33
CA MET A 138 11.48 -6.88 9.69
C MET A 138 10.82 -8.25 9.87
N LEU A 139 10.67 -9.03 8.79
CA LEU A 139 10.15 -10.40 8.84
C LEU A 139 11.26 -11.41 9.15
N ALA A 140 10.93 -12.46 9.90
CA ALA A 140 11.87 -13.53 10.22
C ALA A 140 12.19 -14.42 9.01
N GLN A 141 11.25 -14.54 8.06
CA GLN A 141 11.42 -15.21 6.78
C GLN A 141 10.94 -14.26 5.68
N SER A 142 11.83 -13.88 4.77
CA SER A 142 11.54 -12.98 3.67
C SER A 142 12.32 -13.41 2.42
N PRO A 143 11.70 -13.44 1.23
CA PRO A 143 10.30 -13.11 0.94
C PRO A 143 9.31 -14.19 1.41
N VAL A 144 8.09 -13.78 1.76
CA VAL A 144 6.94 -14.67 1.93
C VAL A 144 6.27 -14.83 0.56
N LYS A 145 6.20 -16.07 0.06
CA LYS A 145 5.57 -16.41 -1.23
C LYS A 145 4.18 -16.99 -1.00
N ILE A 146 3.18 -16.44 -1.69
CA ILE A 146 1.82 -16.97 -1.76
C ILE A 146 1.48 -17.20 -3.23
N SER A 147 0.95 -18.37 -3.57
CA SER A 147 0.56 -18.73 -4.94
C SER A 147 -0.89 -19.22 -4.99
N ILE A 148 -1.67 -18.64 -5.90
CA ILE A 148 -3.07 -18.97 -6.16
C ILE A 148 -3.12 -19.69 -7.50
N LYS A 149 -3.39 -20.99 -7.50
CA LYS A 149 -3.54 -21.78 -8.74
C LYS A 149 -4.85 -21.45 -9.43
N GLU A 150 -4.87 -21.34 -10.75
CA GLU A 150 -6.08 -21.13 -11.56
C GLU A 150 -7.18 -22.17 -11.30
#